data_AF-A0A8A2VI39-F1
#
_entry.id   AF-A0A8A2VI39-F1
#
_cell.length_a   1.000
_cell.length_b   1.000
_cell.length_c   1.000
_cell.angle_alpha   90.00
_cell.angle_beta   90.00
_cell.angle_gamma   90.00
#
_symmetry.space_group_name_H-M   'P 1'
#
loop_
_entity.id
_entity.type
_entity.pdbx_description
1 polymer ?
#
loop_
_entity_poly.entity_id
_entity_poly.type
_entity_poly.pdbx_seq_one_letter_code
_entity_poly.pdbx_strand_id
1 'polypeptide(L)'
;MSEVNDELDDLAERLRDLKYYKKVLEEAFDGSAPSMTSSAVQVAEKAVEVTQEDLLENVQSDDMGEGDAELDDLGADGQSDLEVQLTPDVETHIEQIRSAKKQVKNVTETIESQLDSKRNDWSTKVAAAEELQKILGGQDSDFARTLNHMHTLLTRELMDSSGSATSFVSKWDNATSDWEKHQSLQSFDDFQEKHDLSDSTIEDVKTLSKSQQLTLADVSLDSLEEMKRVDELESAVELNL
;
A
#
# COMPACT_ATOMS: atom_id res chain seq x y z
N MET A 1 -21.71 -23.57 -13.84
CA MET A 1 -20.80 -23.96 -12.73
C MET A 1 -19.51 -23.15 -12.69
N SER A 2 -18.85 -22.77 -13.80
CA SER A 2 -17.62 -21.94 -13.71
C SER A 2 -17.88 -20.53 -13.18
N GLU A 3 -18.95 -19.85 -13.64
CA GLU A 3 -19.20 -18.43 -13.30
C GLU A 3 -19.26 -18.15 -11.79
N VAL A 4 -19.95 -18.99 -11.00
CA VAL A 4 -20.02 -18.78 -9.54
C VAL A 4 -18.67 -19.02 -8.88
N ASN A 5 -17.88 -19.99 -9.34
CA ASN A 5 -16.54 -20.23 -8.80
C ASN A 5 -15.60 -19.08 -9.15
N ASP A 6 -15.66 -18.59 -10.39
CA ASP A 6 -14.88 -17.44 -10.84
C ASP A 6 -15.22 -16.17 -10.03
N GLU A 7 -16.51 -15.96 -9.72
CA GLU A 7 -16.98 -14.82 -8.91
C GLU A 7 -16.56 -14.94 -7.43
N LEU A 8 -16.55 -16.17 -6.87
CA LEU A 8 -16.09 -16.45 -5.51
C LEU A 8 -14.56 -16.30 -5.37
N ASP A 9 -13.80 -16.75 -6.36
CA ASP A 9 -12.34 -16.61 -6.38
C ASP A 9 -11.93 -15.13 -6.42
N ASP A 10 -12.58 -14.30 -7.26
CA ASP A 10 -12.35 -12.84 -7.28
C ASP A 10 -12.78 -12.19 -5.96
N LEU A 11 -13.86 -12.63 -5.32
CA LEU A 11 -14.24 -12.12 -4.00
C LEU A 11 -13.21 -12.47 -2.92
N ALA A 12 -12.67 -13.69 -2.95
CA ALA A 12 -11.63 -14.14 -2.02
C ALA A 12 -10.32 -13.35 -2.20
N GLU A 13 -9.91 -13.09 -3.45
CA GLU A 13 -8.74 -12.25 -3.76
C GLU A 13 -8.92 -10.82 -3.23
N ARG A 14 -10.07 -10.20 -3.50
CA ARG A 14 -10.38 -8.85 -3.00
C ARG A 14 -10.43 -8.77 -1.49
N LEU A 15 -10.91 -9.81 -0.81
CA LEU A 15 -10.89 -9.88 0.65
C LEU A 15 -9.47 -9.97 1.19
N ARG A 16 -8.60 -10.71 0.51
CA ARG A 16 -7.17 -10.80 0.87
C ARG A 16 -6.51 -9.42 0.76
N ASP A 17 -6.76 -8.71 -0.33
CA ASP A 17 -6.23 -7.36 -0.56
C ASP A 17 -6.76 -6.38 0.49
N LEU A 18 -8.07 -6.39 0.75
CA LEU A 18 -8.67 -5.55 1.80
C LEU A 18 -8.04 -5.81 3.17
N LYS A 19 -7.85 -7.08 3.54
CA LYS A 19 -7.21 -7.48 4.81
C LYS A 19 -5.75 -7.02 4.85
N TYR A 20 -5.03 -7.09 3.74
CA TYR A 20 -3.66 -6.58 3.62
C TYR A 20 -3.62 -5.06 3.86
N TYR A 21 -4.35 -4.28 3.06
CA TYR A 21 -4.29 -2.82 3.12
C TYR A 21 -4.81 -2.27 4.44
N LYS A 22 -5.87 -2.86 5.01
CA LYS A 22 -6.39 -2.48 6.33
C LYS A 22 -5.31 -2.59 7.39
N LYS A 23 -4.62 -3.73 7.43
CA LYS A 23 -3.58 -4.01 8.42
C LYS A 23 -2.39 -3.05 8.26
N VAL A 24 -1.94 -2.82 7.02
CA VAL A 24 -0.87 -1.86 6.74
C VAL A 24 -1.27 -0.44 7.17
N LEU A 25 -2.49 0.00 6.83
CA LEU A 25 -2.98 1.32 7.21
C LEU A 25 -3.01 1.51 8.73
N GLU A 26 -3.57 0.54 9.47
CA GLU A 26 -3.77 0.63 10.92
C GLU A 26 -2.46 0.44 11.70
N GLU A 27 -1.62 -0.53 11.32
CA GLU A 27 -0.45 -0.91 12.12
C GLU A 27 0.85 -0.22 11.69
N ALA A 28 1.02 0.13 10.41
CA ALA A 28 2.25 0.80 9.95
C ALA A 28 2.12 2.33 9.87
N PHE A 29 0.91 2.85 9.66
CA PHE A 29 0.68 4.29 9.41
C PHE A 29 -0.25 4.97 10.41
N ASP A 30 -0.62 4.27 11.49
CA ASP A 30 -1.57 4.70 12.52
C ASP A 30 -2.87 5.29 11.94
N GLY A 31 -3.30 4.74 10.81
CA GLY A 31 -4.52 5.11 10.13
C GLY A 31 -5.75 4.47 10.78
N SER A 32 -6.93 4.82 10.27
CA SER A 32 -8.19 4.23 10.72
C SER A 32 -8.97 3.75 9.53
N ALA A 33 -9.28 2.46 9.51
CA ALA A 33 -10.10 1.87 8.46
C ALA A 33 -11.50 2.53 8.42
N PRO A 34 -12.11 2.65 7.22
CA PRO A 34 -13.48 3.13 7.08
C PRO A 34 -14.46 2.35 7.97
N SER A 35 -15.49 3.01 8.51
CA SER A 35 -16.49 2.36 9.38
C SER A 35 -17.23 1.20 8.72
N MET A 36 -17.34 1.23 7.39
CA MET A 36 -17.98 0.18 6.57
C MET A 36 -17.09 -1.05 6.34
N THR A 37 -15.84 -1.06 6.82
CA THR A 37 -14.90 -2.17 6.58
C THR A 37 -15.40 -3.47 7.19
N SER A 38 -15.83 -3.44 8.45
CA SER A 38 -16.32 -4.65 9.14
C SER A 38 -17.58 -5.22 8.50
N SER A 39 -18.51 -4.37 8.05
CA SER A 39 -19.72 -4.83 7.38
C SER A 39 -19.41 -5.39 5.99
N ALA A 40 -18.50 -4.77 5.22
CA ALA A 40 -18.08 -5.29 3.92
C ALA A 40 -17.42 -6.67 4.04
N VAL A 41 -16.56 -6.87 5.06
CA VAL A 41 -15.95 -8.18 5.33
C VAL A 41 -17.01 -9.22 5.71
N GLN A 42 -17.95 -8.90 6.60
CA GLN A 42 -19.01 -9.83 7.00
C GLN A 42 -19.92 -10.25 5.83
N VAL A 43 -20.31 -9.29 4.99
CA VAL A 43 -21.13 -9.57 3.81
C VAL A 43 -20.39 -10.49 2.84
N ALA A 44 -19.09 -10.26 2.66
CA ALA A 44 -18.26 -11.07 1.79
C ALA A 44 -17.99 -12.47 2.35
N GLU A 45 -17.68 -12.60 3.64
CA GLU A 45 -17.48 -13.91 4.29
C GLU A 45 -18.76 -14.75 4.22
N LYS A 46 -19.93 -14.14 4.45
CA LYS A 46 -21.22 -14.82 4.27
C LYS A 46 -21.46 -15.28 2.82
N ALA A 47 -21.05 -14.49 1.83
CA ALA A 47 -21.20 -14.85 0.43
C ALA A 47 -20.27 -16.00 0.01
N VAL A 48 -19.11 -16.14 0.67
CA VAL A 48 -18.14 -17.22 0.47
C VAL A 48 -18.54 -18.51 1.21
N GLU A 49 -19.20 -18.40 2.36
CA GLU A 49 -19.68 -19.55 3.15
C GLU A 49 -20.78 -20.37 2.43
N VAL A 50 -21.56 -19.74 1.56
CA VAL A 50 -22.61 -20.43 0.79
C VAL A 50 -21.97 -21.08 -0.44
N THR A 51 -21.80 -22.40 -0.39
CA THR A 51 -21.15 -23.18 -1.45
C THR A 51 -22.15 -23.61 -2.53
N GLN A 52 -21.65 -23.96 -3.72
CA GLN A 52 -22.48 -24.58 -4.75
C GLN A 52 -23.13 -25.89 -4.28
N GLU A 53 -22.52 -26.64 -3.35
CA GLU A 53 -23.11 -27.86 -2.78
C GLU A 53 -24.37 -27.54 -1.96
N ASP A 54 -24.38 -26.43 -1.22
CA ASP A 54 -25.58 -25.95 -0.49
C ASP A 54 -26.70 -25.49 -1.45
N LEU A 55 -26.33 -24.98 -2.63
CA LEU A 55 -27.30 -24.57 -3.66
C LEU A 55 -27.83 -25.78 -4.44
N LEU A 56 -27.00 -26.79 -4.69
CA LEU A 56 -27.38 -28.04 -5.37
C LEU A 56 -28.22 -28.97 -4.49
N GLU A 57 -28.03 -28.94 -3.16
CA GLU A 57 -28.89 -29.66 -2.21
C GLU A 57 -30.36 -29.20 -2.31
N ASN A 58 -30.59 -27.92 -2.62
CA ASN A 58 -31.94 -27.38 -2.82
C ASN A 58 -32.55 -27.72 -4.18
N VAL A 59 -31.74 -28.02 -5.21
CA VAL A 59 -32.21 -28.40 -6.56
C VAL A 59 -32.75 -29.84 -6.59
N GLN A 60 -32.34 -30.71 -5.67
CA GLN A 60 -32.85 -32.09 -5.59
C GLN A 60 -34.24 -32.22 -4.94
N SER A 61 -34.84 -31.12 -4.47
CA SER A 61 -36.11 -31.16 -3.74
C SER A 61 -37.36 -30.92 -4.61
N ASP A 62 -37.22 -30.46 -5.86
CA ASP A 62 -38.37 -29.97 -6.65
C ASP A 62 -38.69 -30.78 -7.92
N ASP A 63 -38.07 -31.95 -8.12
CA ASP A 63 -38.47 -32.89 -9.19
C ASP A 63 -38.34 -34.36 -8.78
N MET A 64 -39.26 -34.81 -7.92
CA MET A 64 -39.76 -36.19 -7.94
C MET A 64 -41.28 -36.16 -7.76
N GLY A 65 -41.96 -35.46 -8.66
CA GLY A 65 -43.39 -35.65 -8.89
C GLY A 65 -43.59 -36.84 -9.82
N GLU A 66 -44.19 -37.91 -9.30
CA GLU A 66 -44.58 -39.13 -10.01
C GLU A 66 -45.08 -38.90 -11.45
N GLY A 67 -44.44 -39.53 -12.42
CA GLY A 67 -44.90 -39.57 -13.81
C GLY A 67 -44.33 -40.78 -14.53
N ASP A 68 -45.05 -41.90 -14.48
CA ASP A 68 -44.87 -42.99 -15.43
C ASP A 68 -44.97 -42.43 -16.87
N ALA A 69 -43.86 -42.47 -17.61
CA ALA A 69 -43.88 -42.29 -19.06
C ALA A 69 -42.92 -43.31 -19.69
N GLU A 70 -43.51 -44.16 -20.52
CA GLU A 70 -42.87 -45.24 -21.27
C GLU A 70 -41.64 -44.74 -22.04
N LEU A 71 -40.55 -45.50 -21.92
CA LEU A 71 -39.41 -45.43 -22.82
C LEU A 71 -39.87 -45.90 -24.20
N ASP A 72 -40.05 -44.98 -25.14
CA ASP A 72 -40.10 -45.32 -26.55
C ASP A 72 -39.12 -44.46 -27.37
N ASP A 73 -38.55 -45.16 -28.33
CA ASP A 73 -37.48 -44.85 -29.28
C ASP A 73 -37.55 -43.43 -29.90
N LEU A 74 -36.36 -42.83 -30.14
CA LEU A 74 -35.92 -42.26 -31.44
C LEU A 74 -34.78 -41.23 -31.29
N GLY A 75 -33.65 -41.51 -31.96
CA GLY A 75 -32.89 -40.47 -32.69
C GLY A 75 -31.55 -40.03 -32.10
N ALA A 76 -30.47 -40.49 -32.74
CA ALA A 76 -29.18 -39.79 -32.75
C ALA A 76 -29.29 -38.42 -33.45
N ASP A 77 -28.37 -37.52 -33.10
CA ASP A 77 -28.25 -36.11 -33.53
C ASP A 77 -29.08 -35.09 -32.75
N GLY A 78 -28.44 -34.57 -31.71
CA GLY A 78 -28.93 -33.44 -30.94
C GLY A 78 -27.88 -33.03 -29.93
N GLN A 79 -26.78 -32.42 -30.41
CA GLN A 79 -25.92 -31.59 -29.57
C GLN A 79 -26.74 -30.35 -29.19
N SER A 80 -27.73 -30.54 -28.32
CA SER A 80 -28.43 -29.44 -27.68
C SER A 80 -27.40 -28.73 -26.84
N ASP A 81 -27.09 -27.50 -27.23
CA ASP A 81 -26.62 -26.46 -26.33
C ASP A 81 -27.60 -26.47 -25.14
N LEU A 82 -27.23 -27.21 -24.09
CA LEU A 82 -27.88 -27.13 -22.79
C LEU A 82 -27.47 -25.76 -22.27
N GLU A 83 -28.22 -24.72 -22.67
CA GLU A 83 -28.32 -23.50 -21.87
C GLU A 83 -28.80 -23.94 -20.50
N VAL A 84 -27.84 -24.16 -19.60
CA VAL A 84 -28.11 -24.42 -18.19
C VAL A 84 -28.77 -23.14 -17.66
N GLN A 85 -30.11 -23.11 -17.68
CA GLN A 85 -30.87 -22.06 -17.04
C GLN A 85 -30.53 -22.10 -15.55
N LEU A 86 -29.98 -21.00 -15.05
CA LEU A 86 -29.71 -20.83 -13.63
C LEU A 86 -31.04 -20.84 -12.88
N THR A 87 -31.10 -21.51 -11.74
CA THR A 87 -32.29 -21.43 -10.89
C THR A 87 -32.37 -20.02 -10.26
N PRO A 88 -33.56 -19.52 -9.90
CA PRO A 88 -33.72 -18.22 -9.23
C PRO A 88 -32.87 -18.07 -7.96
N ASP A 89 -32.61 -19.18 -7.25
CA ASP A 89 -31.74 -19.21 -6.08
C ASP A 89 -30.27 -18.98 -6.45
N VAL A 90 -29.80 -19.58 -7.56
CA VAL A 90 -28.46 -19.35 -8.08
C VAL A 90 -28.29 -17.92 -8.59
N GLU A 91 -29.30 -17.36 -9.27
CA GLU A 91 -29.29 -15.95 -9.69
C GLU A 91 -29.20 -15.01 -8.48
N THR A 92 -30.02 -15.25 -7.45
CA THR A 92 -30.00 -14.48 -6.20
C THR A 92 -28.64 -14.54 -5.52
N HIS A 93 -27.99 -15.71 -5.51
CA HIS A 93 -26.67 -15.86 -4.91
C HIS A 93 -25.58 -15.11 -5.69
N ILE A 94 -25.62 -15.17 -7.02
CA ILE A 94 -24.72 -14.38 -7.89
C ILE A 94 -24.88 -12.88 -7.62
N GLU A 95 -26.10 -12.38 -7.46
CA GLU A 95 -26.35 -10.98 -7.10
C GLU A 95 -25.77 -10.60 -5.74
N GLN A 96 -25.85 -11.50 -4.75
CA GLN A 96 -25.26 -11.30 -3.43
C GLN A 96 -23.73 -11.23 -3.48
N ILE A 97 -23.09 -12.15 -4.23
CA ILE A 97 -21.64 -12.13 -4.44
C ILE A 97 -21.22 -10.82 -5.12
N ARG A 98 -21.92 -10.41 -6.18
CA ARG A 98 -21.63 -9.14 -6.89
C ARG A 98 -21.79 -7.91 -5.98
N SER A 99 -22.81 -7.91 -5.13
CA SER A 99 -23.02 -6.87 -4.13
C SER A 99 -21.87 -6.82 -3.10
N ALA A 100 -21.44 -7.99 -2.60
CA ALA A 100 -20.32 -8.12 -1.68
C ALA A 100 -19.02 -7.60 -2.31
N LYS A 101 -18.72 -8.01 -3.54
CA LYS A 101 -17.56 -7.54 -4.32
C LYS A 101 -17.54 -6.02 -4.45
N LYS A 102 -18.68 -5.41 -4.75
CA LYS A 102 -18.80 -3.96 -4.85
C LYS A 102 -18.51 -3.25 -3.52
N GLN A 103 -19.01 -3.80 -2.41
CA GLN A 103 -18.74 -3.24 -1.08
C GLN A 103 -17.28 -3.34 -0.69
N VAL A 104 -16.67 -4.53 -0.85
CA VAL A 104 -15.24 -4.76 -0.60
C VAL A 104 -14.39 -3.84 -1.46
N LYS A 105 -14.70 -3.72 -2.75
CA LYS A 105 -13.99 -2.82 -3.67
C LYS A 105 -14.03 -1.36 -3.20
N ASN A 106 -15.22 -0.82 -2.89
CA ASN A 106 -15.36 0.57 -2.48
C ASN A 106 -14.56 0.88 -1.19
N VAL A 107 -14.58 -0.04 -0.22
CA VAL A 107 -13.80 0.12 1.01
C VAL A 107 -12.30 0.03 0.71
N THR A 108 -11.90 -0.91 -0.13
CA THR A 108 -10.50 -1.09 -0.55
C THR A 108 -9.96 0.17 -1.20
N GLU A 109 -10.67 0.73 -2.19
CA GLU A 109 -10.29 1.99 -2.87
C GLU A 109 -10.16 3.17 -1.88
N THR A 110 -11.01 3.20 -0.84
CA THR A 110 -10.91 4.22 0.21
C THR A 110 -9.64 4.06 1.04
N ILE A 111 -9.30 2.83 1.43
CA ILE A 111 -8.07 2.54 2.18
C ILE A 111 -6.83 2.81 1.33
N GLU A 112 -6.83 2.38 0.06
CA GLU A 112 -5.75 2.66 -0.90
C GLU A 112 -5.50 4.15 -1.05
N SER A 113 -6.55 4.97 -1.15
CA SER A 113 -6.42 6.43 -1.20
C SER A 113 -5.80 7.01 0.08
N GLN A 114 -6.12 6.47 1.25
CA GLN A 114 -5.47 6.87 2.50
C GLN A 114 -4.00 6.45 2.54
N LEU A 115 -3.68 5.23 2.11
CA LEU A 115 -2.32 4.73 2.00
C LEU A 115 -1.50 5.55 1.00
N ASP A 116 -2.08 5.97 -0.12
CA ASP A 116 -1.45 6.87 -1.09
C ASP A 116 -1.12 8.22 -0.46
N SER A 117 -2.04 8.79 0.34
CA SER A 117 -1.77 10.03 1.09
C SER A 117 -0.59 9.84 2.06
N LYS A 118 -0.59 8.75 2.83
CA LYS A 118 0.49 8.41 3.77
C LYS A 118 1.82 8.17 3.06
N ARG A 119 1.79 7.51 1.89
CA ARG A 119 2.96 7.30 1.04
C ARG A 119 3.56 8.62 0.63
N ASN A 120 2.74 9.58 0.19
CA ASN A 120 3.20 10.88 -0.27
C ASN A 120 3.85 11.66 0.88
N ASP A 121 3.22 11.71 2.05
CA ASP A 121 3.77 12.39 3.23
C ASP A 121 5.16 11.84 3.61
N TRP A 122 5.28 10.51 3.67
CA TRP A 122 6.56 9.86 3.98
C TRP A 122 7.60 10.00 2.87
N SER A 123 7.18 9.93 1.60
CA SER A 123 8.08 10.12 0.46
C SER A 123 8.66 11.53 0.45
N THR A 124 7.90 12.55 0.82
CA THR A 124 8.40 13.92 0.98
C THR A 124 9.44 14.01 2.09
N LYS A 125 9.22 13.39 3.25
CA LYS A 125 10.19 13.36 4.36
C LYS A 125 11.48 12.65 3.96
N VAL A 126 11.37 11.46 3.38
CA VAL A 126 12.52 10.67 2.92
C VAL A 126 13.31 11.44 1.86
N ALA A 127 12.64 12.07 0.89
CA ALA A 127 13.31 12.86 -0.15
C ALA A 127 14.04 14.09 0.42
N ALA A 128 13.48 14.76 1.42
CA ALA A 128 14.15 15.90 2.08
C ALA A 128 15.42 15.44 2.82
N ALA A 129 15.36 14.31 3.53
CA ALA A 129 16.51 13.71 4.19
C ALA A 129 17.57 13.22 3.19
N GLU A 130 17.15 12.62 2.07
CA GLU A 130 18.06 12.23 0.96
C GLU A 130 18.77 13.44 0.36
N GLU A 131 18.06 14.56 0.19
CA GLU A 131 18.66 15.81 -0.29
C GLU A 131 19.72 16.32 0.70
N LEU A 132 19.39 16.39 1.99
CA LEU A 132 20.33 16.79 3.03
C LEU A 132 21.57 15.87 3.02
N GLN A 133 21.37 14.55 3.05
CA GLN A 133 22.48 13.60 3.00
C GLN A 133 23.37 13.78 1.77
N LYS A 134 22.79 14.07 0.61
CA LYS A 134 23.55 14.32 -0.61
C LYS A 134 24.43 15.56 -0.49
N ILE A 135 23.94 16.63 0.15
CA ILE A 135 24.71 17.84 0.40
C ILE A 135 25.87 17.54 1.36
N LEU A 136 25.61 16.78 2.41
CA LEU A 136 26.62 16.35 3.39
C LEU A 136 27.60 15.29 2.84
N GLY A 137 27.58 15.00 1.55
CA GLY A 137 28.49 14.04 0.92
C GLY A 137 28.20 12.57 1.25
N GLY A 138 27.02 12.25 1.75
CA GLY A 138 26.59 10.88 2.05
C GLY A 138 27.39 10.20 3.17
N GLN A 139 27.87 10.99 4.13
CA GLN A 139 28.79 10.51 5.17
C GLN A 139 28.18 9.50 6.15
N ASP A 140 26.88 9.59 6.43
CA ASP A 140 26.19 8.60 7.27
C ASP A 140 25.65 7.46 6.39
N SER A 141 26.48 6.42 6.24
CA SER A 141 26.15 5.25 5.43
C SER A 141 25.01 4.40 6.00
N ASP A 142 24.78 4.46 7.32
CA ASP A 142 23.72 3.70 7.95
C ASP A 142 22.38 4.39 7.69
N PHE A 143 22.33 5.72 7.80
CA PHE A 143 21.14 6.48 7.44
C PHE A 143 20.83 6.38 5.93
N ALA A 144 21.85 6.38 5.06
CA ALA A 144 21.65 6.19 3.63
C ALA A 144 20.97 4.84 3.30
N ARG A 145 21.31 3.77 4.04
CA ARG A 145 20.64 2.47 3.92
C ARG A 145 19.20 2.54 4.42
N THR A 146 18.95 3.23 5.53
CA THR A 146 17.61 3.46 6.06
C THR A 146 16.72 4.18 5.05
N LEU A 147 17.20 5.28 4.46
CA LEU A 147 16.48 6.03 3.42
C LEU A 147 16.14 5.15 2.21
N ASN A 148 17.11 4.38 1.72
CA ASN A 148 16.89 3.47 0.59
C ASN A 148 15.87 2.37 0.90
N HIS A 149 15.90 1.84 2.13
CA HIS A 149 14.95 0.83 2.59
C HIS A 149 13.54 1.42 2.67
N MET A 150 13.37 2.60 3.28
CA MET A 150 12.08 3.29 3.34
C MET A 150 11.54 3.62 1.95
N HIS A 151 12.39 4.12 1.06
CA HIS A 151 12.02 4.40 -0.33
C HIS A 151 11.51 3.13 -1.04
N THR A 152 12.18 2.00 -0.85
CA THR A 152 11.76 0.70 -1.41
C THR A 152 10.41 0.26 -0.85
N LEU A 153 10.20 0.36 0.47
CA LEU A 153 8.92 0.02 1.09
C LEU A 153 7.79 0.88 0.54
N LEU A 154 7.99 2.20 0.45
CA LEU A 154 6.98 3.16 -0.01
C LEU A 154 6.62 2.98 -1.50
N THR A 155 7.60 2.70 -2.35
CA THR A 155 7.40 2.71 -3.81
C THR A 155 7.14 1.33 -4.42
N ARG A 156 7.65 0.26 -3.81
CA ARG A 156 7.58 -1.10 -4.38
C ARG A 156 6.72 -2.05 -3.56
N GLU A 157 6.77 -1.98 -2.23
CA GLU A 157 6.12 -2.98 -1.36
C GLU A 157 4.76 -2.52 -0.83
N LEU A 158 4.54 -1.21 -0.63
CA LEU A 158 3.34 -0.69 0.04
C LEU A 158 2.03 -1.17 -0.59
N MET A 159 1.96 -1.12 -1.93
CA MET A 159 0.77 -1.51 -2.70
C MET A 159 0.86 -2.94 -3.25
N ASP A 160 1.84 -3.73 -2.81
CA ASP A 160 1.97 -5.14 -3.22
C ASP A 160 1.29 -6.06 -2.20
N SER A 161 -0.01 -6.29 -2.41
CA SER A 161 -0.80 -7.21 -1.58
C SER A 161 -0.50 -8.70 -1.82
N SER A 162 0.41 -9.03 -2.76
CA SER A 162 0.81 -10.42 -2.98
C SER A 162 1.57 -11.01 -1.79
N GLY A 163 2.26 -10.14 -1.02
CA GLY A 163 2.98 -10.47 0.19
C GLY A 163 2.12 -10.51 1.47
N SER A 164 2.80 -10.59 2.61
CA SER A 164 2.15 -10.58 3.93
C SER A 164 2.16 -9.18 4.52
N ALA A 165 0.99 -8.67 4.92
CA ALA A 165 0.88 -7.38 5.60
C ALA A 165 1.68 -7.34 6.91
N THR A 166 1.73 -8.46 7.66
CA THR A 166 2.58 -8.58 8.85
C THR A 166 4.06 -8.38 8.51
N SER A 167 4.50 -8.93 7.37
CA SER A 167 5.88 -8.74 6.92
C SER A 167 6.15 -7.29 6.52
N PHE A 168 5.21 -6.63 5.83
CA PHE A 168 5.36 -5.21 5.51
C PHE A 168 5.45 -4.37 6.78
N VAL A 169 4.50 -4.54 7.71
CA VAL A 169 4.46 -3.82 9.00
C VAL A 169 5.78 -3.98 9.75
N SER A 170 6.28 -5.21 9.92
CA SER A 170 7.56 -5.43 10.61
C SER A 170 8.75 -4.80 9.91
N LYS A 171 8.81 -4.79 8.56
CA LYS A 171 9.88 -4.10 7.83
C LYS A 171 9.78 -2.59 8.01
N TRP A 172 8.57 -2.05 7.94
CA TRP A 172 8.29 -0.64 8.14
C TRP A 172 8.67 -0.17 9.54
N ASP A 173 8.27 -0.91 10.58
CA ASP A 173 8.60 -0.61 11.98
C ASP A 173 10.13 -0.60 12.22
N ASN A 174 10.85 -1.53 11.59
CA ASN A 174 12.31 -1.52 11.65
C ASN A 174 12.89 -0.29 10.94
N ALA A 175 12.37 0.06 9.77
CA ALA A 175 12.84 1.21 9.00
C ALA A 175 12.54 2.54 9.71
N THR A 176 11.37 2.68 10.36
CA THR A 176 11.03 3.86 11.17
C THR A 176 11.87 3.91 12.46
N SER A 177 12.13 2.77 13.10
CA SER A 177 13.04 2.70 14.26
C SER A 177 14.47 3.08 13.89
N ASP A 178 14.94 2.70 12.70
CA ASP A 178 16.25 3.11 12.20
C ASP A 178 16.25 4.60 11.85
N TRP A 179 15.19 5.11 11.21
CA TRP A 179 15.01 6.53 10.90
C TRP A 179 15.10 7.39 12.17
N GLU A 180 14.45 6.98 13.26
CA GLU A 180 14.47 7.67 14.55
C GLU A 180 15.88 7.80 15.17
N LYS A 181 16.83 6.94 14.82
CA LYS A 181 18.22 7.05 15.32
C LYS A 181 18.99 8.22 14.73
N HIS A 182 18.51 8.80 13.63
CA HIS A 182 19.20 9.85 12.87
C HIS A 182 18.42 11.17 12.88
N GLN A 183 17.82 11.57 14.01
CA GLN A 183 16.91 12.73 14.10
C GLN A 183 17.48 14.01 13.46
N SER A 184 18.75 14.34 13.70
CA SER A 184 19.38 15.54 13.13
C SER A 184 19.56 15.52 11.62
N LEU A 185 19.37 14.37 10.96
CA LEU A 185 19.50 14.22 9.51
C LEU A 185 18.14 14.08 8.81
N GLN A 186 17.04 14.08 9.57
CA GLN A 186 15.69 13.86 9.03
C GLN A 186 15.17 15.07 8.23
N SER A 187 15.64 16.27 8.55
CA SER A 187 15.28 17.50 7.85
C SER A 187 16.35 18.58 8.02
N PHE A 188 16.30 19.62 7.19
CA PHE A 188 17.14 20.80 7.38
C PHE A 188 16.89 21.50 8.71
N ASP A 189 15.65 21.50 9.19
CA ASP A 189 15.28 22.15 10.45
C ASP A 189 15.89 21.39 11.65
N ASP A 190 15.81 20.05 11.63
CA ASP A 190 16.42 19.21 12.67
C ASP A 190 17.95 19.34 12.66
N PHE A 191 18.55 19.45 11.47
CA PHE A 191 19.98 19.68 11.31
C PHE A 191 20.39 21.06 11.81
N GLN A 192 19.61 22.09 11.48
CA GLN A 192 19.80 23.46 11.94
C GLN A 192 19.78 23.54 13.46
N GLU A 193 18.74 22.99 14.08
CA GLU A 193 18.57 22.98 15.53
C GLU A 193 19.72 22.23 16.22
N LYS A 194 20.13 21.09 15.66
CA LYS A 194 21.22 20.27 16.23
C LYS A 194 22.55 21.03 16.30
N HIS A 195 22.85 21.84 15.29
CA HIS A 195 24.13 22.50 15.12
C HIS A 195 24.09 24.01 15.42
N ASP A 196 22.95 24.54 15.88
CA ASP A 196 22.73 25.96 16.17
C ASP A 196 23.08 26.86 14.97
N LEU A 197 22.68 26.41 13.77
CA LEU A 197 22.95 27.14 12.53
C LEU A 197 21.94 28.27 12.33
N SER A 198 22.41 29.39 11.80
CA SER A 198 21.51 30.48 11.43
C SER A 198 20.67 30.12 10.20
N ASP A 199 19.50 30.76 10.07
CA ASP A 199 18.64 30.61 8.88
C ASP A 199 19.42 30.94 7.58
N SER A 200 20.31 31.93 7.65
CA SER A 200 21.16 32.32 6.52
C SER A 200 22.10 31.17 6.13
N THR A 201 22.74 30.53 7.11
CA THR A 201 23.62 29.38 6.86
C THR A 201 22.87 28.23 6.21
N ILE A 202 21.65 27.94 6.66
CA ILE A 202 20.82 26.88 6.07
C ILE A 202 20.41 27.20 4.63
N GLU A 203 20.08 28.44 4.31
CA GLU A 203 19.80 28.84 2.92
C GLU A 203 21.06 28.72 2.03
N ASP A 204 22.24 29.01 2.58
CA ASP A 204 23.52 28.79 1.90
C ASP A 204 23.77 27.28 1.68
N VAL A 205 23.48 26.42 2.67
CA VAL A 205 23.55 24.94 2.52
C VAL A 205 22.58 24.43 1.44
N LYS A 206 21.34 24.92 1.42
CA LYS A 206 20.36 24.57 0.37
C LYS A 206 20.82 25.06 -1.02
N THR A 207 21.58 26.15 -1.07
CA THR A 207 22.15 26.65 -2.33
C THR A 207 23.25 25.71 -2.84
N LEU A 208 24.10 25.14 -1.97
CA LEU A 208 25.06 24.08 -2.34
C LEU A 208 24.37 22.91 -3.07
N SER A 209 23.20 22.49 -2.59
CA SER A 209 22.39 21.43 -3.21
C SER A 209 22.14 21.70 -4.70
N LYS A 210 21.86 22.96 -5.04
CA LYS A 210 21.39 23.38 -6.36
C LYS A 210 22.53 23.70 -7.32
N SER A 211 23.60 24.34 -6.84
CA SER A 211 24.71 24.81 -7.68
C SER A 211 25.94 23.90 -7.65
N GLN A 212 26.01 22.95 -6.70
CA GLN A 212 27.21 22.14 -6.37
C GLN A 212 28.47 22.95 -6.05
N GLN A 213 28.38 24.28 -6.02
CA GLN A 213 29.47 25.21 -5.78
C GLN A 213 28.90 26.45 -5.10
N LEU A 214 29.50 26.84 -3.98
CA LEU A 214 29.33 28.17 -3.41
C LEU A 214 30.59 28.97 -3.72
N THR A 215 30.43 30.18 -4.24
CA THR A 215 31.56 31.12 -4.29
C THR A 215 31.61 31.92 -3.00
N LEU A 216 32.78 32.43 -2.64
CA LEU A 216 32.93 33.36 -1.50
C LEU A 216 32.08 34.63 -1.63
N ALA A 217 31.59 34.95 -2.84
CA ALA A 217 30.67 36.06 -3.06
C ALA A 217 29.21 35.72 -2.69
N ASP A 218 28.87 34.44 -2.65
CA ASP A 218 27.51 33.96 -2.40
C ASP A 218 27.25 33.66 -0.91
N VAL A 219 28.30 33.65 -0.07
CA VAL A 219 28.22 33.19 1.32
C VAL A 219 28.79 34.24 2.26
N SER A 220 28.10 34.47 3.38
CA SER A 220 28.62 35.34 4.43
C SER A 220 29.78 34.69 5.18
N LEU A 221 30.70 35.50 5.72
CA LEU A 221 31.81 34.96 6.54
C LEU A 221 31.27 34.22 7.78
N ASP A 222 30.20 34.74 8.39
CA ASP A 222 29.54 34.12 9.54
C ASP A 222 28.98 32.74 9.16
N SER A 223 28.31 32.62 8.01
CA SER A 223 27.82 31.33 7.50
C SER A 223 28.96 30.34 7.25
N LEU A 224 30.08 30.80 6.66
CA LEU A 224 31.25 29.95 6.44
C LEU A 224 31.88 29.45 7.74
N GLU A 225 31.95 30.32 8.75
CA GLU A 225 32.43 29.93 10.07
C GLU A 225 31.51 28.89 10.72
N GLU A 226 30.18 29.05 10.61
CA GLU A 226 29.22 28.07 11.08
C GLU A 226 29.37 26.72 10.35
N MET A 227 29.44 26.72 9.01
CA MET A 227 29.62 25.50 8.23
C MET A 227 30.93 24.78 8.54
N LYS A 228 32.03 25.52 8.80
CA LYS A 228 33.33 24.93 9.15
C LYS A 228 33.40 24.41 10.60
N ARG A 229 32.43 24.74 11.47
CA ARG A 229 32.33 24.18 12.83
C ARG A 229 31.59 22.84 12.86
N VAL A 230 30.96 22.45 11.76
CA VAL A 230 30.18 21.22 11.62
C VAL A 230 30.96 20.27 10.73
N ASP A 231 31.44 19.15 11.28
CA ASP A 231 32.29 18.18 10.57
C ASP A 231 31.66 17.71 9.24
N GLU A 232 30.33 17.54 9.26
CA GLU A 232 29.54 17.09 8.11
C GLU A 232 29.52 18.12 6.97
N LEU A 233 29.47 19.41 7.31
CA LEU A 233 29.48 20.50 6.33
C LEU A 233 30.89 20.90 5.93
N GLU A 234 31.87 20.83 6.84
CA GLU A 234 33.26 21.16 6.55
C GLU A 234 33.77 20.36 5.34
N SER A 235 33.42 19.08 5.30
CA SER A 235 33.77 18.13 4.25
C SER A 235 33.03 18.39 2.94
N ALA A 236 31.81 18.92 3.00
CA ALA A 236 31.00 19.25 1.84
C ALA A 236 31.39 20.59 1.19
N VAL A 237 31.93 21.52 1.97
CA VAL A 237 32.35 22.84 1.51
C VAL A 237 33.78 22.79 0.97
N GLU A 238 33.92 22.46 -0.32
CA GLU A 238 35.13 22.73 -1.10
C GLU A 238 35.23 24.23 -1.39
N LEU A 239 36.05 24.94 -0.61
CA LEU A 239 36.37 26.35 -0.87
C LEU A 239 37.30 26.45 -2.08
N ASN A 240 36.73 26.72 -3.25
CA ASN A 240 37.50 27.16 -4.41
C ASN A 240 37.72 28.68 -4.29
N LEU A 241 38.99 29.05 -4.07
CA LEU A 241 39.49 30.44 -4.08
C LEU A 241 39.46 31.07 -5.48
#